data_AF-B8C521-F1
#
_entry.id   AF-B8C521-F1
#
_cell.length_a   1.000
_cell.length_b   1.000
_cell.length_c   1.000
_cell.angle_alpha   90.00
_cell.angle_beta   90.00
_cell.angle_gamma   90.00
#
_symmetry.space_group_name_H-M   'P 1'
#
loop_
_entity.id
_entity.type
_entity.pdbx_description
1 polymer ?
#
loop_
_entity_poly.entity_id
_entity_poly.type
_entity_poly.pdbx_seq_one_letter_code
_entity_poly.pdbx_strand_id
1 'polypeptide(L)'
;MVKLETQPTKPASPSSTTEECCKKTTSPPKSESALKSFISGGVGGACCVMVGHPLDLVKVRMQTGGATAGASVFGMLSNTMKKEGVRGLYRGVSAPLTAVTPMFAISFWSYDIGQRMVKSYGQWGMNEEEKLQPYQLSMGEICMAGAISAIPTTGIMAPSERIKCLLQVQANEVEKGGKAKYTGMTDCARQILKEGGMASLYKGTVATLMRDIPGTVAYFGTYELAKKELMKIQGIDPNRGQLSPVAVLTAGGLAGMACWGVGIPADVIKSRYQTAPEGKYSGIYDVYKTLIKEEGYGGLVKGMRPALIRAFPANAACFLGMEVSKKMLGFMD
;
A
#
# COMPACT_ATOMS: atom_id res chain seq x y z
N MET A 1 -7.63 -20.80 -65.94
CA MET A 1 -8.74 -20.40 -65.05
C MET A 1 -8.88 -21.42 -63.93
N VAL A 2 -8.28 -21.16 -62.76
CA VAL A 2 -8.82 -21.54 -61.44
C VAL A 2 -8.17 -20.57 -60.44
N LYS A 3 -9.00 -19.73 -59.79
CA LYS A 3 -8.60 -18.82 -58.71
C LYS A 3 -8.26 -19.64 -57.46
N LEU A 4 -7.10 -19.40 -56.85
CA LEU A 4 -6.79 -19.83 -55.50
C LEU A 4 -7.20 -18.70 -54.54
N GLU A 5 -8.33 -18.87 -53.86
CA GLU A 5 -8.73 -18.05 -52.70
C GLU A 5 -7.95 -18.50 -51.47
N THR A 6 -6.98 -17.70 -51.06
CA THR A 6 -6.35 -17.77 -49.73
C THR A 6 -7.31 -17.22 -48.68
N GLN A 7 -7.77 -18.07 -47.76
CA GLN A 7 -8.47 -17.63 -46.54
C GLN A 7 -7.51 -16.88 -45.60
N PRO A 8 -7.93 -15.76 -44.98
CA PRO A 8 -7.10 -15.04 -44.02
C PRO A 8 -7.15 -15.71 -42.64
N THR A 9 -5.97 -16.04 -42.12
CA THR A 9 -5.72 -16.47 -40.74
C THR A 9 -6.13 -15.38 -39.73
N LYS A 10 -7.00 -15.72 -38.79
CA LYS A 10 -7.40 -14.91 -37.62
C LYS A 10 -6.17 -14.50 -36.79
N PRO A 11 -5.92 -13.21 -36.52
CA PRO A 11 -4.91 -12.81 -35.54
C PRO A 11 -5.42 -12.99 -34.10
N ALA A 12 -4.54 -13.50 -33.24
CA ALA A 12 -4.74 -13.68 -31.81
C ALA A 12 -5.12 -12.36 -31.11
N SER A 13 -6.12 -12.43 -30.23
CA SER A 13 -6.70 -11.31 -29.50
C SER A 13 -5.72 -10.71 -28.48
N PRO A 14 -5.67 -9.37 -28.31
CA PRO A 14 -4.57 -8.68 -27.63
C PRO A 14 -4.71 -8.68 -26.11
N SER A 15 -3.56 -8.81 -25.45
CA SER A 15 -3.32 -8.72 -24.01
C SER A 15 -3.76 -7.38 -23.41
N SER A 16 -4.86 -7.40 -22.67
CA SER A 16 -5.40 -6.27 -21.89
C SER A 16 -4.98 -6.36 -20.43
N THR A 17 -3.80 -5.86 -20.07
CA THR A 17 -3.38 -5.81 -18.65
C THR A 17 -2.48 -4.63 -18.41
N THR A 18 -3.10 -3.49 -18.07
CA THR A 18 -2.61 -2.49 -17.10
C THR A 18 -3.43 -1.20 -17.09
N GLU A 19 -4.27 -0.95 -18.11
CA GLU A 19 -5.22 0.18 -18.11
C GLU A 19 -6.51 -0.09 -17.31
N GLU A 20 -6.84 -1.35 -17.05
CA GLU A 20 -8.12 -1.76 -16.46
C GLU A 20 -8.28 -1.42 -14.97
N CYS A 21 -7.21 -1.11 -14.23
CA CYS A 21 -7.35 -0.75 -12.81
C CYS A 21 -7.87 0.68 -12.60
N CYS A 22 -7.92 1.53 -13.65
CA CYS A 22 -8.33 2.93 -13.49
C CYS A 22 -9.23 3.52 -14.60
N LYS A 23 -9.44 2.87 -15.76
CA LYS A 23 -10.23 3.46 -16.85
C LYS A 23 -11.16 2.47 -17.58
N LYS A 24 -12.35 2.20 -17.01
CA LYS A 24 -13.62 1.92 -17.72
C LYS A 24 -14.76 1.87 -16.69
N THR A 25 -15.38 2.98 -16.31
CA THR A 25 -16.63 3.58 -16.87
C THR A 25 -17.82 2.60 -16.96
N THR A 26 -18.84 2.89 -16.13
CA THR A 26 -20.28 2.78 -16.45
C THR A 26 -20.77 1.46 -17.04
N SER A 27 -20.89 0.43 -16.21
CA SER A 27 -22.00 -0.54 -16.17
C SER A 27 -21.74 -1.49 -15.00
N PRO A 28 -22.76 -1.96 -14.26
CA PRO A 28 -22.53 -2.88 -13.15
C PRO A 28 -21.89 -4.16 -13.71
N PRO A 29 -20.74 -4.62 -13.19
CA PRO A 29 -20.14 -5.86 -13.65
C PRO A 29 -21.12 -7.01 -13.36
N LYS A 30 -21.25 -7.93 -14.32
CA LYS A 30 -21.85 -9.25 -14.04
C LYS A 30 -21.12 -9.82 -12.81
N SER A 31 -21.87 -10.19 -11.77
CA SER A 31 -21.37 -10.55 -10.42
C SER A 31 -20.11 -11.43 -10.42
N GLU A 32 -20.00 -12.32 -11.40
CA GLU A 32 -18.88 -13.24 -11.60
C GLU A 32 -17.53 -12.56 -11.92
N SER A 33 -17.54 -11.49 -12.74
CA SER A 33 -16.34 -10.73 -13.10
C SER A 33 -15.80 -9.91 -11.93
N ALA A 34 -16.71 -9.40 -11.09
CA ALA A 34 -16.36 -8.70 -9.86
C ALA A 34 -15.74 -9.64 -8.82
N LEU A 35 -16.31 -10.85 -8.66
CA LEU A 35 -15.77 -11.86 -7.75
C LEU A 35 -14.36 -12.32 -8.17
N LYS A 36 -14.14 -12.58 -9.47
CA LYS A 36 -12.81 -12.93 -10.00
C LYS A 36 -11.78 -11.83 -9.78
N SER A 37 -12.18 -10.57 -9.97
CA SER A 37 -11.32 -9.41 -9.70
C SER A 37 -11.00 -9.26 -8.21
N PHE A 38 -11.98 -9.52 -7.34
CA PHE A 38 -11.80 -9.48 -5.89
C PHE A 38 -10.84 -10.58 -5.40
N ILE A 39 -11.02 -11.82 -5.86
CA ILE A 39 -10.16 -12.96 -5.48
C ILE A 39 -8.74 -12.74 -5.99
N SER A 40 -8.58 -12.37 -7.26
CA SER A 40 -7.26 -12.09 -7.83
C SER A 40 -6.56 -10.91 -7.13
N GLY A 41 -7.31 -9.87 -6.78
CA GLY A 41 -6.84 -8.77 -5.93
C GLY A 41 -6.37 -9.24 -4.55
N GLY A 42 -7.15 -10.09 -3.88
CA GLY A 42 -6.79 -10.67 -2.58
C GLY A 42 -5.50 -11.51 -2.64
N VAL A 43 -5.35 -12.35 -3.67
CA VAL A 43 -4.14 -13.15 -3.88
C VAL A 43 -2.92 -12.26 -4.15
N GLY A 44 -3.05 -11.25 -5.02
CA GLY A 44 -1.99 -10.26 -5.23
C GLY A 44 -1.59 -9.54 -3.94
N GLY A 45 -2.58 -9.10 -3.16
CA GLY A 45 -2.36 -8.48 -1.85
C GLY A 45 -1.61 -9.41 -0.88
N ALA A 46 -1.98 -10.68 -0.82
CA ALA A 46 -1.28 -11.68 -0.01
C ALA A 46 0.18 -11.88 -0.46
N CYS A 47 0.44 -12.00 -1.77
CA CYS A 47 1.79 -12.09 -2.32
C CYS A 47 2.64 -10.86 -1.98
N CYS A 48 2.05 -9.66 -2.08
CA CYS A 48 2.69 -8.39 -1.70
C CYS A 48 3.13 -8.38 -0.23
N VAL A 49 2.23 -8.80 0.67
CA VAL A 49 2.51 -8.90 2.11
C VAL A 49 3.62 -9.92 2.34
N MET A 50 3.53 -11.12 1.75
CA MET A 50 4.50 -12.19 1.97
C MET A 50 5.93 -11.84 1.50
N VAL A 51 6.07 -11.16 0.36
CA VAL A 51 7.39 -10.77 -0.14
C VAL A 51 7.94 -9.54 0.59
N GLY A 52 7.07 -8.60 0.95
CA GLY A 52 7.51 -7.35 1.56
C GLY A 52 7.69 -7.39 3.08
N HIS A 53 7.06 -8.34 3.79
CA HIS A 53 7.05 -8.38 5.25
C HIS A 53 8.44 -8.51 5.92
N PRO A 54 9.42 -9.26 5.38
CA PRO A 54 10.77 -9.28 5.95
C PRO A 54 11.41 -7.89 6.04
N LEU A 55 11.20 -7.05 5.03
CA LEU A 55 11.71 -5.67 5.02
C LEU A 55 10.86 -4.73 5.89
N ASP A 56 9.56 -4.96 6.01
CA ASP A 56 8.71 -4.24 6.98
C ASP A 56 9.19 -4.47 8.42
N LEU A 57 9.52 -5.71 8.75
CA LEU A 57 10.00 -6.08 10.08
C LEU A 57 11.31 -5.35 10.39
N VAL A 58 12.25 -5.35 9.45
CA VAL A 58 13.52 -4.62 9.61
C VAL A 58 13.29 -3.11 9.73
N LYS A 59 12.37 -2.54 8.93
CA LYS A 59 11.97 -1.13 9.03
C LYS A 59 11.49 -0.80 10.45
N VAL A 60 10.53 -1.56 10.99
CA VAL A 60 9.96 -1.30 12.32
C VAL A 60 11.03 -1.48 13.41
N ARG A 61 11.92 -2.46 13.30
CA ARG A 61 13.06 -2.62 14.22
C ARG A 61 13.98 -1.40 14.23
N MET A 62 14.30 -0.85 13.06
CA MET A 62 15.09 0.39 12.96
C MET A 62 14.38 1.59 13.56
N GLN A 63 13.06 1.67 13.39
CA GLN A 63 12.25 2.80 13.86
C GLN A 63 12.00 2.75 15.38
N THR A 64 11.98 1.57 15.99
CA THR A 64 11.54 1.36 17.39
C THR A 64 12.68 1.02 18.37
N GLY A 65 13.95 1.11 17.93
CA GLY A 65 15.11 0.87 18.81
C GLY A 65 15.50 -0.61 18.96
N GLY A 66 15.06 -1.46 18.03
CA GLY A 66 15.51 -2.84 17.90
C GLY A 66 16.81 -3.00 17.09
N ALA A 67 17.21 -1.98 16.33
CA ALA A 67 18.45 -1.98 15.56
C ALA A 67 19.64 -1.44 16.38
N THR A 68 20.80 -2.09 16.28
CA THR A 68 22.07 -1.50 16.73
C THR A 68 22.40 -0.27 15.89
N ALA A 69 23.06 0.73 16.49
CA ALA A 69 23.47 1.93 15.78
C ALA A 69 24.31 1.56 14.55
N GLY A 70 23.91 2.05 13.36
CA GLY A 70 24.60 1.76 12.10
C GLY A 70 24.30 0.40 11.45
N ALA A 71 23.34 -0.38 11.97
CA ALA A 71 23.00 -1.69 11.41
C ALA A 71 22.58 -1.60 9.93
N SER A 72 23.20 -2.43 9.09
CA SER A 72 22.80 -2.57 7.68
C SER A 72 21.50 -3.36 7.56
N VAL A 73 20.69 -3.05 6.55
CA VAL A 73 19.42 -3.76 6.27
C VAL A 73 19.66 -5.25 6.11
N PHE A 74 20.64 -5.62 5.29
CA PHE A 74 21.04 -7.01 5.06
C PHE A 74 21.65 -7.67 6.29
N GLY A 75 22.38 -6.92 7.12
CA GLY A 75 22.91 -7.42 8.39
C GLY A 75 21.78 -7.77 9.37
N MET A 76 20.75 -6.94 9.47
CA MET A 76 19.59 -7.25 10.31
C MET A 76 18.76 -8.41 9.76
N LEU A 77 18.56 -8.51 8.45
CA LEU A 77 17.92 -9.67 7.84
C LEU A 77 18.69 -10.95 8.15
N SER A 78 20.02 -10.93 7.97
CA SER A 78 20.88 -12.08 8.24
C SER A 78 20.89 -12.44 9.73
N ASN A 79 20.98 -11.46 10.62
CA ASN A 79 20.93 -11.70 12.07
C ASN A 79 19.58 -12.28 12.50
N THR A 80 18.48 -11.76 11.96
CA THR A 80 17.14 -12.30 12.23
C THR A 80 17.02 -13.73 11.72
N MET A 81 17.52 -14.02 10.50
CA MET A 81 17.53 -15.37 9.96
C MET A 81 18.39 -16.34 10.80
N LYS A 82 19.57 -15.91 11.25
CA LYS A 82 20.48 -16.74 12.07
C LYS A 82 19.93 -17.03 13.45
N LYS A 83 19.26 -16.06 14.08
CA LYS A 83 18.76 -16.19 15.47
C LYS A 83 17.35 -16.78 15.55
N GLU A 84 16.46 -16.36 14.67
CA GLU A 84 15.02 -16.67 14.74
C GLU A 84 14.54 -17.58 13.60
N GLY A 85 15.40 -17.84 12.61
CA GLY A 85 15.05 -18.59 11.41
C GLY A 85 14.00 -17.87 10.55
N VAL A 86 13.44 -18.62 9.59
CA VAL A 86 12.41 -18.11 8.66
C VAL A 86 11.17 -17.64 9.41
N ARG A 87 10.78 -18.31 10.50
CA ARG A 87 9.62 -17.93 11.32
C ARG A 87 9.77 -16.54 11.94
N GLY A 88 10.99 -16.13 12.30
CA GLY A 88 11.27 -14.78 12.80
C GLY A 88 10.98 -13.68 11.78
N LEU A 89 11.37 -13.88 10.52
CA LEU A 89 11.15 -12.90 9.45
C LEU A 89 9.67 -12.64 9.18
N TYR A 90 8.79 -13.60 9.49
CA TYR A 90 7.35 -13.52 9.29
C TYR A 90 6.57 -13.21 10.57
N ARG A 91 7.25 -12.80 11.64
CA ARG A 91 6.57 -12.47 12.90
C ARG A 91 5.62 -11.28 12.73
N GLY A 92 4.38 -11.47 13.18
CA GLY A 92 3.32 -10.47 13.06
C GLY A 92 2.74 -10.32 11.64
N VAL A 93 3.04 -11.23 10.70
CA VAL A 93 2.49 -11.20 9.33
C VAL A 93 0.99 -11.52 9.29
N SER A 94 0.47 -12.21 10.31
CA SER A 94 -0.96 -12.58 10.36
C SER A 94 -1.88 -11.37 10.33
N ALA A 95 -1.54 -10.31 11.07
CA ALA A 95 -2.34 -9.08 11.15
C ALA A 95 -2.53 -8.40 9.78
N PRO A 96 -1.46 -8.07 9.01
CA PRO A 96 -1.63 -7.51 7.68
C PRO A 96 -2.27 -8.50 6.70
N LEU A 97 -2.02 -9.81 6.82
CA LEU A 97 -2.60 -10.80 5.92
C LEU A 97 -4.12 -10.94 6.09
N THR A 98 -4.63 -10.93 7.33
CA THR A 98 -6.08 -10.95 7.58
C THR A 98 -6.77 -9.65 7.17
N ALA A 99 -6.05 -8.52 7.24
CA ALA A 99 -6.60 -7.22 6.93
C ALA A 99 -6.52 -6.86 5.43
N VAL A 100 -5.70 -7.55 4.63
CA VAL A 100 -5.39 -7.12 3.25
C VAL A 100 -6.62 -7.04 2.36
N THR A 101 -7.45 -8.08 2.36
CA THR A 101 -8.63 -8.15 1.50
C THR A 101 -9.72 -7.15 1.93
N PRO A 102 -10.12 -7.08 3.22
CA PRO A 102 -11.05 -6.04 3.69
C PRO A 102 -10.54 -4.62 3.45
N MET A 103 -9.24 -4.39 3.65
CA MET A 103 -8.60 -3.09 3.44
C MET A 103 -8.73 -2.65 1.99
N PHE A 104 -8.34 -3.51 1.02
CA PHE A 104 -8.48 -3.17 -0.40
C PHE A 104 -9.94 -2.99 -0.81
N ALA A 105 -10.84 -3.84 -0.32
CA ALA A 105 -12.28 -3.71 -0.60
C ALA A 105 -12.81 -2.33 -0.20
N ILE A 106 -12.46 -1.89 1.01
CA ILE A 106 -12.87 -0.58 1.53
C ILE A 106 -12.14 0.55 0.82
N SER A 107 -10.86 0.38 0.45
CA SER A 107 -10.15 1.40 -0.33
C SER A 107 -10.79 1.64 -1.69
N PHE A 108 -11.16 0.58 -2.43
CA PHE A 108 -11.84 0.74 -3.72
C PHE A 108 -13.21 1.38 -3.55
N TRP A 109 -14.01 0.91 -2.59
CA TRP A 109 -15.31 1.50 -2.28
C TRP A 109 -15.19 2.99 -1.88
N SER A 110 -14.20 3.32 -1.05
CA SER A 110 -13.96 4.70 -0.59
C SER A 110 -13.42 5.57 -1.72
N TYR A 111 -12.65 5.00 -2.64
CA TYR A 111 -12.14 5.69 -3.83
C TYR A 111 -13.27 5.99 -4.81
N ASP A 112 -14.19 5.05 -5.05
CA ASP A 112 -15.39 5.29 -5.86
C ASP A 112 -16.24 6.43 -5.28
N ILE A 113 -16.41 6.45 -3.96
CA ILE A 113 -17.08 7.55 -3.26
C ILE A 113 -16.32 8.86 -3.45
N GLY A 114 -15.00 8.87 -3.24
CA GLY A 114 -14.15 10.04 -3.44
C GLY A 114 -14.24 10.58 -4.86
N GLN A 115 -14.21 9.72 -5.87
CA GLN A 115 -14.39 10.12 -7.27
C GLN A 115 -15.77 10.73 -7.52
N ARG A 116 -16.84 10.18 -6.93
CA ARG A 116 -18.19 10.76 -7.06
C ARG A 116 -18.27 12.14 -6.43
N MET A 117 -17.75 12.31 -5.21
CA MET A 117 -17.72 13.60 -4.51
C MET A 117 -16.97 14.65 -5.31
N VAL A 118 -15.78 14.30 -5.81
CA VAL A 118 -14.94 15.22 -6.56
C VAL A 118 -15.57 15.56 -7.92
N LYS A 119 -16.16 14.59 -8.64
CA LYS A 119 -16.90 14.85 -9.87
C LYS A 119 -18.09 15.77 -9.64
N SER A 120 -18.89 15.51 -8.61
CA SER A 120 -20.04 16.37 -8.27
C SER A 120 -19.63 17.80 -7.94
N TYR A 121 -18.46 17.98 -7.31
CA TYR A 121 -17.91 19.30 -7.03
C TYR A 121 -17.30 19.96 -8.28
N GLY A 122 -16.57 19.23 -9.11
CA GLY A 122 -15.96 19.72 -10.35
C GLY A 122 -16.99 20.05 -11.44
N GLN A 123 -18.17 19.45 -11.39
CA GLN A 123 -19.32 19.75 -12.26
C GLN A 123 -20.27 20.79 -11.65
N TRP A 124 -19.98 21.29 -10.45
CA TRP A 124 -20.80 22.30 -9.77
C TRP A 124 -20.67 23.65 -10.50
N GLY A 125 -21.66 23.96 -11.32
CA GLY A 125 -21.68 25.16 -12.17
C GLY A 125 -21.52 24.90 -13.69
N MET A 126 -21.36 23.64 -14.11
CA MET A 126 -21.35 23.26 -15.53
C MET A 126 -22.77 23.16 -16.11
N ASN A 127 -22.92 23.51 -17.38
CA ASN A 127 -24.19 23.40 -18.11
C ASN A 127 -24.52 21.91 -18.39
N GLU A 128 -25.80 21.60 -18.61
CA GLU A 128 -26.24 20.21 -18.91
C GLU A 128 -25.57 19.61 -20.15
N GLU A 129 -25.20 20.43 -21.14
CA GLU A 129 -24.43 20.00 -22.33
C GLU A 129 -22.98 19.61 -22.01
N GLU A 130 -22.34 20.28 -21.06
CA GLU A 130 -20.97 19.94 -20.63
C GLU A 130 -20.92 18.66 -19.78
N LYS A 131 -22.01 18.39 -19.04
CA LYS A 131 -22.16 17.14 -18.26
C LYS A 131 -22.35 15.90 -19.12
N LEU A 132 -22.79 16.04 -20.37
CA LEU A 132 -22.98 14.94 -21.32
C LEU A 132 -21.63 14.42 -21.89
N GLN A 133 -20.56 15.20 -21.82
CA GLN A 133 -19.22 14.75 -22.21
C GLN A 133 -18.64 13.80 -21.15
N PRO A 134 -17.86 12.76 -21.52
CA PRO A 134 -17.25 11.86 -20.56
C PRO A 134 -16.25 12.62 -19.69
N TYR A 135 -16.66 12.95 -18.46
CA TYR A 135 -15.85 13.68 -17.50
C TYR A 135 -14.61 12.88 -17.09
N GLN A 136 -13.46 13.27 -17.64
CA GLN A 136 -12.16 12.73 -17.27
C GLN A 136 -11.65 13.51 -16.05
N LEU A 137 -11.47 12.82 -14.92
CA LEU A 137 -10.90 13.43 -13.72
C LEU A 137 -9.49 13.94 -14.04
N SER A 138 -9.22 15.20 -13.68
CA SER A 138 -7.88 15.77 -13.70
C SER A 138 -6.98 15.10 -12.65
N MET A 139 -5.67 15.31 -12.76
CA MET A 139 -4.70 14.81 -11.78
C MET A 139 -5.03 15.22 -10.35
N GLY A 140 -5.38 16.49 -10.15
CA GLY A 140 -5.72 17.03 -8.84
C GLY A 140 -6.95 16.34 -8.25
N GLU A 141 -7.92 16.02 -9.09
CA GLU A 141 -9.15 15.34 -8.70
C GLU A 141 -8.94 13.85 -8.39
N ILE A 142 -8.08 13.17 -9.16
CA ILE A 142 -7.64 11.80 -8.86
C ILE A 142 -6.92 11.76 -7.51
N CYS A 143 -6.00 12.69 -7.27
CA CYS A 143 -5.29 12.82 -6.00
C CYS A 143 -6.25 13.13 -4.83
N MET A 144 -7.23 14.01 -5.05
CA MET A 144 -8.24 14.36 -4.04
C MET A 144 -9.15 13.17 -3.72
N ALA A 145 -9.61 12.45 -4.74
CA ALA A 145 -10.38 11.22 -4.55
C ALA A 145 -9.57 10.17 -3.77
N GLY A 146 -8.27 10.05 -4.07
CA GLY A 146 -7.32 9.23 -3.31
C GLY A 146 -7.22 9.65 -1.85
N ALA A 147 -7.06 10.96 -1.58
CA ALA A 147 -6.99 11.50 -0.22
C ALA A 147 -8.27 11.24 0.58
N ILE A 148 -9.45 11.43 -0.02
CA ILE A 148 -10.75 11.14 0.60
C ILE A 148 -10.86 9.63 0.90
N SER A 149 -10.40 8.78 -0.03
CA SER A 149 -10.45 7.32 0.13
C SER A 149 -9.61 6.79 1.30
N ALA A 150 -8.58 7.55 1.72
CA ALA A 150 -7.73 7.17 2.83
C ALA A 150 -8.46 7.19 4.17
N ILE A 151 -9.51 8.01 4.33
CA ILE A 151 -10.19 8.19 5.63
C ILE A 151 -10.91 6.90 6.08
N PRO A 152 -11.85 6.31 5.30
CA PRO A 152 -12.52 5.09 5.73
C PRO A 152 -11.57 3.88 5.73
N THR A 153 -10.62 3.84 4.79
CA THR A 153 -9.55 2.83 4.75
C THR A 153 -8.75 2.81 6.05
N THR A 154 -8.38 3.99 6.56
CA THR A 154 -7.63 4.11 7.82
C THR A 154 -8.44 3.59 9.00
N GLY A 155 -9.77 3.69 8.97
CA GLY A 155 -10.65 3.14 10.01
C GLY A 155 -10.47 1.63 10.25
N ILE A 156 -10.14 0.85 9.21
CA ILE A 156 -9.86 -0.59 9.32
C ILE A 156 -8.37 -0.88 9.44
N MET A 157 -7.53 -0.08 8.78
CA MET A 157 -6.09 -0.29 8.78
C MET A 157 -5.45 0.06 10.12
N ALA A 158 -5.85 1.17 10.76
CA ALA A 158 -5.26 1.67 12.00
C ALA A 158 -5.20 0.64 13.15
N PRO A 159 -6.28 -0.10 13.50
CA PRO A 159 -6.21 -1.12 14.56
C PRO A 159 -5.23 -2.24 14.20
N SER A 160 -5.25 -2.68 12.94
CA SER A 160 -4.39 -3.76 12.43
C SER A 160 -2.92 -3.38 12.46
N GLU A 161 -2.59 -2.16 12.04
CA GLU A 161 -1.23 -1.62 12.10
C GLU A 161 -0.75 -1.44 13.54
N ARG A 162 -1.60 -0.92 14.45
CA ARG A 162 -1.22 -0.77 15.87
C ARG A 162 -0.88 -2.13 16.49
N ILE A 163 -1.69 -3.16 16.26
CA ILE A 163 -1.42 -4.51 16.77
C ILE A 163 -0.14 -5.09 16.16
N LYS A 164 0.07 -4.93 14.84
CA LYS A 164 1.32 -5.36 14.17
C LYS A 164 2.54 -4.70 14.81
N CYS A 165 2.52 -3.38 15.01
CA CYS A 165 3.63 -2.63 15.61
C CYS A 165 3.94 -3.09 17.03
N LEU A 166 2.92 -3.28 17.88
CA LEU A 166 3.11 -3.72 19.27
C LEU A 166 3.69 -5.15 19.35
N LEU A 167 3.18 -6.08 18.54
CA LEU A 167 3.72 -7.43 18.47
C LEU A 167 5.17 -7.46 17.98
N GLN A 168 5.52 -6.59 17.03
CA GLN A 168 6.90 -6.47 16.53
C GLN A 168 7.85 -5.83 17.56
N VAL A 169 7.37 -4.92 18.40
CA VAL A 169 8.19 -4.35 19.48
C VAL A 169 8.38 -5.33 20.61
N GLN A 170 7.33 -6.02 21.05
CA GLN A 170 7.45 -7.10 22.03
C GLN A 170 8.45 -8.17 21.56
N ALA A 171 8.43 -8.52 20.28
CA ALA A 171 9.38 -9.48 19.73
C ALA A 171 10.84 -9.09 20.02
N ASN A 172 11.15 -7.78 19.93
CA ASN A 172 12.47 -7.25 20.23
C ASN A 172 12.76 -7.25 21.73
N GLU A 173 11.78 -7.00 22.58
CA GLU A 173 11.94 -7.08 24.04
C GLU A 173 12.20 -8.51 24.50
N VAL A 174 11.47 -9.48 23.95
CA VAL A 174 11.68 -10.90 24.22
C VAL A 174 13.07 -11.35 23.76
N GLU A 175 13.57 -10.84 22.63
CA GLU A 175 14.95 -11.09 22.18
C GLU A 175 15.99 -10.57 23.18
N LYS A 176 15.71 -9.44 23.85
CA LYS A 176 16.57 -8.85 24.89
C LYS A 176 16.42 -9.55 26.26
N GLY A 177 15.71 -10.67 26.33
CA GLY A 177 15.46 -11.43 27.57
C GLY A 177 14.22 -11.00 28.36
N GLY A 178 13.38 -10.14 27.78
CA GLY A 178 12.11 -9.72 28.36
C GLY A 178 11.02 -10.79 28.27
N LYS A 179 9.95 -10.64 29.05
CA LYS A 179 8.76 -11.51 28.99
C LYS A 179 7.79 -11.02 27.91
N ALA A 180 7.16 -11.96 27.21
CA ALA A 180 6.10 -11.64 26.26
C ALA A 180 4.85 -11.10 27.00
N LYS A 181 4.41 -9.88 26.66
CA LYS A 181 3.17 -9.28 27.20
C LYS A 181 1.90 -9.85 26.55
N TYR A 182 1.98 -10.15 25.25
CA TYR A 182 0.89 -10.60 24.40
C TYR A 182 1.20 -11.99 23.85
N THR A 183 0.24 -12.90 23.94
CA THR A 183 0.32 -14.26 23.37
C THR A 183 0.08 -14.28 21.85
N GLY A 184 -0.57 -13.23 21.31
CA GLY A 184 -0.86 -13.10 19.89
C GLY A 184 -1.69 -11.86 19.56
N MET A 185 -2.20 -11.80 18.32
CA MET A 185 -2.96 -10.65 17.80
C MET A 185 -4.28 -10.41 18.56
N THR A 186 -5.04 -11.46 18.84
CA THR A 186 -6.34 -11.38 19.51
C THR A 186 -6.18 -10.98 20.98
N ASP A 187 -5.18 -11.52 21.65
CA ASP A 187 -4.82 -11.17 23.01
C ASP A 187 -4.30 -9.73 23.10
N CYS A 188 -3.44 -9.31 22.17
CA CYS A 188 -3.00 -7.92 22.06
C CYS A 188 -4.17 -6.96 21.90
N ALA A 189 -5.09 -7.23 20.96
CA ALA A 189 -6.30 -6.43 20.77
C ALA A 189 -7.16 -6.36 22.05
N ARG A 190 -7.40 -7.51 22.70
CA ARG A 190 -8.19 -7.60 23.93
C ARG A 190 -7.56 -6.80 25.07
N GLN A 191 -6.25 -6.91 25.28
CA GLN A 191 -5.55 -6.20 26.35
C GLN A 191 -5.56 -4.69 26.11
N ILE A 192 -5.32 -4.22 24.87
CA ILE A 192 -5.39 -2.78 24.53
C ILE A 192 -6.78 -2.22 24.82
N LEU A 193 -7.83 -2.95 24.42
CA LEU A 193 -9.21 -2.54 24.68
C LEU A 193 -9.54 -2.49 26.19
N LYS A 194 -8.97 -3.41 26.98
CA LYS A 194 -9.12 -3.39 28.44
C LYS A 194 -8.35 -2.24 29.10
N GLU A 195 -7.16 -1.90 28.62
CA GLU A 195 -6.30 -0.87 29.20
C GLU A 195 -6.79 0.56 28.90
N GLY A 196 -7.26 0.83 27.67
CA GLY A 196 -7.58 2.19 27.23
C GLY A 196 -8.73 2.29 26.22
N GLY A 197 -9.54 1.25 26.11
CA GLY A 197 -10.72 1.24 25.24
C GLY A 197 -10.43 1.43 23.76
N MET A 198 -11.47 1.84 23.01
CA MET A 198 -11.39 2.06 21.57
C MET A 198 -10.41 3.19 21.20
N ALA A 199 -10.31 4.23 22.03
CA ALA A 199 -9.38 5.33 21.79
C ALA A 199 -7.92 4.86 21.77
N SER A 200 -7.56 3.91 22.65
CA SER A 200 -6.23 3.28 22.59
C SER A 200 -6.06 2.49 21.30
N LEU A 201 -7.03 1.66 20.88
CA LEU A 201 -6.88 0.89 19.64
C LEU A 201 -6.60 1.77 18.39
N TYR A 202 -7.12 3.00 18.35
CA TYR A 202 -6.93 3.97 17.27
C TYR A 202 -5.82 5.00 17.49
N LYS A 203 -4.97 4.86 18.52
CA LYS A 203 -3.84 5.77 18.76
C LYS A 203 -2.91 5.81 17.55
N GLY A 204 -2.53 7.02 17.14
CA GLY A 204 -1.67 7.24 15.98
C GLY A 204 -2.41 7.30 14.64
N THR A 205 -3.73 7.19 14.61
CA THR A 205 -4.55 7.35 13.38
C THR A 205 -4.27 8.67 12.66
N VAL A 206 -4.10 9.77 13.40
CA VAL A 206 -3.74 11.08 12.80
C VAL A 206 -2.37 11.02 12.11
N ALA A 207 -1.38 10.34 12.72
CA ALA A 207 -0.07 10.16 12.10
C ALA A 207 -0.14 9.23 10.87
N THR A 208 -1.06 8.25 10.89
CA THR A 208 -1.38 7.42 9.72
C THR A 208 -1.94 8.26 8.58
N LEU A 209 -2.93 9.12 8.84
CA LEU A 209 -3.48 10.01 7.81
C LEU A 209 -2.44 11.01 7.27
N MET A 210 -1.59 11.54 8.15
CA MET A 210 -0.48 12.43 7.78
C MET A 210 0.56 11.75 6.89
N ARG A 211 0.68 10.41 6.97
CA ARG A 211 1.49 9.61 6.06
C ARG A 211 0.74 9.32 4.75
N ASP A 212 -0.49 8.84 4.87
CA ASP A 212 -1.23 8.25 3.75
C ASP A 212 -1.70 9.28 2.74
N ILE A 213 -2.16 10.45 3.20
CA ILE A 213 -2.65 11.51 2.29
C ILE A 213 -1.51 12.04 1.42
N PRO A 214 -0.39 12.56 1.95
CA PRO A 214 0.72 13.04 1.14
C PRO A 214 1.38 11.92 0.32
N GLY A 215 1.47 10.71 0.90
CA GLY A 215 1.99 9.53 0.20
C GLY A 215 1.17 9.17 -1.04
N THR A 216 -0.16 9.23 -0.94
CA THR A 216 -1.09 8.96 -2.05
C THR A 216 -0.96 10.01 -3.15
N VAL A 217 -0.85 11.29 -2.79
CA VAL A 217 -0.61 12.38 -3.76
C VAL A 217 0.72 12.18 -4.49
N ALA A 218 1.79 11.87 -3.75
CA ALA A 218 3.10 11.58 -4.33
C ALA A 218 3.08 10.35 -5.24
N TYR A 219 2.34 9.30 -4.85
CA TYR A 219 2.17 8.08 -5.64
C TYR A 219 1.52 8.40 -6.99
N PHE A 220 0.31 8.96 -7.00
CA PHE A 220 -0.43 9.22 -8.23
C PHE A 220 0.27 10.24 -9.13
N GLY A 221 0.79 11.32 -8.54
CA GLY A 221 1.55 12.33 -9.29
C GLY A 221 2.77 11.73 -9.99
N THR A 222 3.58 10.95 -9.26
CA THR A 222 4.77 10.31 -9.84
C THR A 222 4.40 9.23 -10.84
N TYR A 223 3.36 8.43 -10.58
CA TYR A 223 2.92 7.37 -11.48
C TYR A 223 2.53 7.91 -12.85
N GLU A 224 1.73 8.98 -12.86
CA GLU A 224 1.25 9.59 -14.11
C GLU A 224 2.36 10.34 -14.86
N LEU A 225 3.26 11.02 -14.15
CA LEU A 225 4.45 11.63 -14.77
C LEU A 225 5.34 10.54 -15.38
N ALA A 226 5.61 9.46 -14.64
CA ALA A 226 6.41 8.34 -15.13
C ALA A 226 5.76 7.67 -16.34
N LYS A 227 4.43 7.47 -16.34
CA LYS A 227 3.69 6.97 -17.50
C LYS A 227 3.86 7.86 -18.72
N LYS A 228 3.69 9.18 -18.56
CA LYS A 228 3.83 10.15 -19.67
C LYS A 228 5.24 10.11 -20.27
N GLU A 229 6.28 10.07 -19.43
CA GLU A 229 7.65 9.98 -19.92
C GLU A 229 7.96 8.62 -20.57
N LEU A 230 7.46 7.52 -20.02
CA LEU A 230 7.65 6.18 -20.62
C LEU A 230 6.93 6.04 -21.96
N MET A 231 5.72 6.61 -22.11
CA MET A 231 5.01 6.64 -23.38
C MET A 231 5.79 7.42 -24.45
N LYS A 232 6.38 8.57 -24.09
CA LYS A 232 7.26 9.35 -24.99
C LYS A 232 8.48 8.54 -25.43
N ILE A 233 9.14 7.86 -24.50
CA ILE A 233 10.33 7.04 -24.79
C ILE A 233 9.98 5.87 -25.72
N GLN A 234 8.81 5.26 -25.56
CA GLN A 234 8.36 4.14 -26.38
C GLN A 234 7.72 4.58 -27.72
N GLY A 235 7.61 5.89 -27.99
CA GLY A 235 6.96 6.42 -29.20
C GLY A 235 5.47 6.08 -29.26
N ILE A 236 4.84 5.83 -28.11
CA ILE A 236 3.44 5.42 -28.01
C ILE A 236 2.56 6.67 -27.87
N ASP A 237 1.52 6.75 -28.70
CA ASP A 237 0.54 7.84 -28.64
C ASP A 237 -0.20 7.84 -27.28
N PRO A 238 -0.16 8.94 -26.50
CA PRO A 238 -0.72 9.03 -25.14
C PRO A 238 -2.21 8.67 -25.02
N ASN A 239 -2.94 8.72 -26.14
CA ASN A 239 -4.39 8.52 -26.17
C ASN A 239 -4.82 7.14 -26.71
N ARG A 240 -3.89 6.30 -27.18
CA ARG A 240 -4.25 5.04 -27.87
C ARG A 240 -3.39 3.82 -27.55
N GLY A 241 -2.23 3.97 -26.92
CA GLY A 241 -1.35 2.83 -26.69
C GLY A 241 -1.25 2.38 -25.24
N GLN A 242 -1.31 1.07 -25.06
CA GLN A 242 -1.09 0.42 -23.78
C GLN A 242 0.41 0.36 -23.49
N LEU A 243 0.80 0.82 -22.30
CA LEU A 243 2.17 0.65 -21.82
C LEU A 243 2.49 -0.84 -21.66
N SER A 244 3.72 -1.23 -21.99
CA SER A 244 4.19 -2.59 -21.69
C SER A 244 4.06 -2.88 -20.18
N PRO A 245 3.78 -4.14 -19.78
CA PRO A 245 3.68 -4.52 -18.36
C PRO A 245 4.91 -4.11 -17.53
N VAL A 246 6.10 -4.19 -18.14
CA VAL A 246 7.37 -3.74 -17.53
C VAL A 246 7.35 -2.24 -17.27
N ALA A 247 6.94 -1.43 -18.25
CA ALA A 247 6.86 0.03 -18.07
C ALA A 247 5.86 0.41 -16.97
N VAL A 248 4.73 -0.28 -16.86
CA VAL A 248 3.77 -0.03 -15.79
C VAL A 248 4.30 -0.45 -14.42
N LEU A 249 5.04 -1.56 -14.35
CA LEU A 249 5.73 -1.99 -13.14
C LEU A 249 6.82 -0.98 -12.73
N THR A 250 7.58 -0.45 -13.68
CA THR A 250 8.58 0.61 -13.44
C THR A 250 7.92 1.90 -12.95
N ALA A 251 6.84 2.35 -13.59
CA ALA A 251 6.07 3.52 -13.14
C ALA A 251 5.50 3.33 -11.74
N GLY A 252 4.94 2.15 -11.45
CA GLY A 252 4.43 1.79 -10.12
C GLY A 252 5.53 1.70 -9.05
N GLY A 253 6.71 1.20 -9.41
CA GLY A 253 7.88 1.15 -8.52
C GLY A 253 8.41 2.55 -8.17
N LEU A 254 8.56 3.41 -9.17
CA LEU A 254 8.96 4.82 -8.98
C LEU A 254 7.93 5.59 -8.13
N ALA A 255 6.64 5.40 -8.41
CA ALA A 255 5.56 5.96 -7.61
C ALA A 255 5.59 5.46 -6.16
N GLY A 256 5.85 4.16 -5.94
CA GLY A 256 6.04 3.58 -4.62
C GLY A 256 7.21 4.20 -3.86
N MET A 257 8.35 4.42 -4.53
CA MET A 257 9.49 5.10 -3.92
C MET A 257 9.19 6.54 -3.54
N ALA A 258 8.50 7.30 -4.39
CA ALA A 258 8.09 8.67 -4.09
C ALA A 258 7.12 8.72 -2.89
N CYS A 259 6.14 7.82 -2.86
CA CYS A 259 5.21 7.65 -1.75
C CYS A 259 5.95 7.42 -0.42
N TRP A 260 6.89 6.46 -0.38
CA TRP A 260 7.69 6.21 0.82
C TRP A 260 8.65 7.36 1.13
N GLY A 261 9.20 8.05 0.13
CA GLY A 261 10.06 9.22 0.33
C GLY A 261 9.36 10.32 1.12
N VAL A 262 8.09 10.60 0.81
CA VAL A 262 7.27 11.60 1.51
C VAL A 262 6.68 11.02 2.82
N GLY A 263 6.33 9.75 2.84
CA GLY A 263 5.63 9.12 3.97
C GLY A 263 6.53 8.76 5.17
N ILE A 264 7.83 8.51 4.96
CA ILE A 264 8.72 7.99 6.01
C ILE A 264 8.79 8.89 7.26
N PRO A 265 8.92 10.23 7.17
CA PRO A 265 8.96 11.07 8.37
C PRO A 265 7.73 10.89 9.27
N ALA A 266 6.53 10.89 8.67
CA ALA A 266 5.29 10.64 9.40
C ALA A 266 5.20 9.19 9.92
N ASP A 267 5.69 8.21 9.16
CA ASP A 267 5.73 6.79 9.54
C ASP A 267 6.65 6.53 10.75
N VAL A 268 7.78 7.24 10.86
CA VAL A 268 8.67 7.17 12.04
C VAL A 268 7.95 7.71 13.28
N ILE A 269 7.37 8.91 13.18
CA ILE A 269 6.65 9.54 14.30
C ILE A 269 5.49 8.66 14.74
N LYS A 270 4.71 8.16 13.78
CA LYS A 270 3.62 7.19 14.01
C LYS A 270 4.12 5.96 14.76
N SER A 271 5.16 5.30 14.23
CA SER A 271 5.65 4.04 14.80
C SER A 271 6.13 4.25 16.24
N ARG A 272 6.91 5.31 16.48
CA ARG A 272 7.34 5.71 17.84
C ARG A 272 6.15 5.94 18.77
N TYR A 273 5.12 6.65 18.31
CA TYR A 273 3.94 6.97 19.11
C TYR A 273 3.09 5.73 19.43
N GLN A 274 2.91 4.83 18.45
CA GLN A 274 2.12 3.61 18.58
C GLN A 274 2.78 2.57 19.47
N THR A 275 4.12 2.56 19.53
CA THR A 275 4.87 1.58 20.32
C THR A 275 5.30 2.09 21.68
N ALA A 276 5.15 3.39 21.95
CA ALA A 276 5.49 3.97 23.23
C ALA A 276 4.55 3.45 24.33
N PRO A 277 5.06 3.26 25.56
CA PRO A 277 4.22 3.04 26.73
C PRO A 277 3.13 4.11 26.84
N GLU A 278 1.96 3.74 27.36
CA GLU A 278 0.90 4.71 27.60
C GLU A 278 1.39 5.82 28.55
N GLY A 279 1.06 7.07 28.22
CA GLY A 279 1.52 8.26 28.96
C GLY A 279 2.94 8.76 28.64
N LYS A 280 3.77 8.04 27.87
CA LYS A 280 5.13 8.52 27.52
C LYS A 280 5.13 9.81 26.68
N TYR A 281 4.15 9.96 25.79
CA TYR A 281 4.02 11.11 24.91
C TYR A 281 2.62 11.70 25.04
N SER A 282 2.55 13.03 25.11
CA SER A 282 1.29 13.79 25.13
C SER A 282 0.62 13.86 23.75
N GLY A 283 1.38 13.66 22.67
CA GLY A 283 0.87 13.61 21.31
C GLY A 283 1.95 13.48 20.24
N ILE A 284 1.55 13.56 18.97
CA ILE A 284 2.42 13.41 17.79
C ILE A 284 3.51 14.50 17.77
N TYR A 285 3.17 15.74 18.13
CA TYR A 285 4.14 16.84 18.16
C TYR A 285 5.23 16.65 19.22
N ASP A 286 4.85 16.07 20.36
CA ASP A 286 5.78 15.76 21.46
C ASP A 286 6.78 14.66 21.05
N VAL A 287 6.29 13.65 20.31
CA VAL A 287 7.15 12.64 19.68
C VAL A 287 8.12 13.28 18.70
N TYR A 288 7.65 14.18 17.83
CA TYR A 288 8.51 14.91 16.89
C TYR A 288 9.61 15.69 17.62
N LYS A 289 9.23 16.50 18.63
CA LYS A 289 10.18 17.31 19.40
C LYS A 289 11.21 16.44 20.12
N THR A 290 10.77 15.35 20.74
CA THR A 290 11.66 14.40 21.42
C THR A 290 12.60 13.72 20.45
N LEU A 291 12.09 13.28 19.29
CA LEU A 291 12.89 12.61 18.25
C LEU A 291 13.98 13.53 17.70
N ILE A 292 13.66 14.79 17.42
CA ILE A 292 14.65 15.77 16.94
C ILE A 292 15.70 16.07 18.02
N LYS A 293 15.29 16.13 19.29
CA LYS A 293 16.21 16.36 20.41
C LYS A 293 17.16 15.18 20.65
N GLU A 294 16.67 13.94 20.56
CA GLU A 294 17.43 12.73 20.88
C GLU A 294 18.24 12.18 19.69
N GLU A 295 17.71 12.28 18.47
CA GLU A 295 18.24 11.61 17.28
C GLU A 295 18.53 12.56 16.10
N GLY A 296 18.20 13.85 16.24
CA GLY A 296 18.30 14.84 15.17
C GLY A 296 17.37 14.55 13.98
N TYR A 297 17.53 15.30 12.89
CA TYR A 297 16.76 15.11 11.66
C TYR A 297 16.99 13.75 11.00
N GLY A 298 18.14 13.10 11.25
CA GLY A 298 18.42 11.74 10.80
C GLY A 298 17.46 10.70 11.40
N GLY A 299 16.85 10.97 12.56
CA GLY A 299 15.83 10.13 13.17
C GLY A 299 14.58 9.97 12.29
N LEU A 300 14.15 11.04 11.61
CA LEU A 300 12.93 11.05 10.78
C LEU A 300 13.03 10.17 9.53
N VAL A 301 14.24 9.85 9.08
CA VAL A 301 14.48 9.03 7.88
C VAL A 301 14.87 7.60 8.22
N LYS A 302 14.83 7.21 9.50
CA LYS A 302 15.10 5.82 9.92
C LYS A 302 14.08 4.86 9.30
N GLY A 303 14.60 3.82 8.68
CA GLY A 303 13.79 2.84 7.96
C GLY A 303 13.49 3.20 6.50
N MET A 304 13.99 4.33 5.98
CA MET A 304 13.81 4.69 4.56
C MET A 304 14.42 3.63 3.61
N ARG A 305 15.65 3.19 3.87
CA ARG A 305 16.34 2.18 3.05
C ARG A 305 15.54 0.87 2.90
N PRO A 306 15.12 0.19 3.99
CA PRO A 306 14.33 -1.04 3.84
C PRO A 306 12.98 -0.78 3.16
N ALA A 307 12.34 0.38 3.37
CA ALA A 307 11.09 0.73 2.71
C ALA A 307 11.25 0.92 1.18
N LEU A 308 12.32 1.58 0.74
CA LEU A 308 12.61 1.77 -0.68
C LEU A 308 12.99 0.45 -1.37
N ILE A 309 13.83 -0.38 -0.74
CA ILE A 309 14.20 -1.70 -1.26
C ILE A 309 12.95 -2.58 -1.41
N ARG A 310 12.00 -2.50 -0.48
CA ARG A 310 10.76 -3.27 -0.52
C ARG A 310 9.87 -2.91 -1.71
N ALA A 311 9.87 -1.67 -2.17
CA ALA A 311 8.89 -1.15 -3.12
C ALA A 311 8.79 -2.00 -4.40
N PHE A 312 9.94 -2.32 -5.02
CA PHE A 312 9.95 -3.10 -6.27
C PHE A 312 9.58 -4.58 -6.08
N PRO A 313 10.22 -5.37 -5.19
CA PRO A 313 9.91 -6.78 -5.03
C PRO A 313 8.47 -7.03 -4.56
N ALA A 314 7.96 -6.22 -3.64
CA ALA A 314 6.60 -6.39 -3.13
C ALA A 314 5.55 -6.08 -4.22
N ASN A 315 5.75 -5.00 -4.99
CA ASN A 315 4.84 -4.64 -6.08
C ASN A 315 4.89 -5.66 -7.23
N ALA A 316 6.08 -6.16 -7.57
CA ALA A 316 6.23 -7.23 -8.57
C ALA A 316 5.49 -8.51 -8.15
N ALA A 317 5.64 -8.92 -6.88
CA ALA A 317 4.93 -10.07 -6.33
C ALA A 317 3.41 -9.88 -6.32
N CYS A 318 2.94 -8.67 -6.04
CA CYS A 318 1.52 -8.32 -6.13
C CYS A 318 0.97 -8.56 -7.54
N PHE A 319 1.67 -8.01 -8.54
CA PHE A 319 1.28 -8.12 -9.94
C PHE A 319 1.27 -9.57 -10.42
N LEU A 320 2.35 -10.32 -10.14
CA LEU A 320 2.44 -11.73 -10.50
C LEU A 320 1.35 -12.56 -9.83
N GLY A 321 1.08 -12.33 -8.54
CA GLY A 321 0.02 -13.03 -7.81
C GLY A 321 -1.36 -12.76 -8.41
N MET A 322 -1.65 -11.50 -8.76
CA MET A 322 -2.88 -11.15 -9.46
C MET A 322 -2.99 -11.82 -10.84
N GLU A 323 -1.93 -11.75 -11.65
CA GLU A 323 -1.95 -12.27 -13.02
C GLU A 323 -2.12 -13.79 -13.05
N VAL A 324 -1.37 -14.50 -12.21
CA VAL A 324 -1.50 -15.96 -12.06
C VAL A 324 -2.90 -16.32 -11.58
N SER A 325 -3.43 -15.61 -10.59
CA SER A 325 -4.79 -15.86 -10.08
C SER A 325 -5.85 -15.61 -11.16
N LYS A 326 -5.74 -14.52 -11.93
CA LYS A 326 -6.65 -14.25 -13.06
C LYS A 326 -6.59 -15.34 -14.12
N LYS A 327 -5.40 -15.83 -14.47
CA LYS A 327 -5.24 -16.94 -15.42
C LYS A 327 -5.92 -18.20 -14.90
N MET A 328 -5.67 -18.59 -13.65
CA MET A 328 -6.28 -19.76 -13.02
C MET A 328 -7.82 -19.66 -12.95
N LEU A 329 -8.35 -18.48 -12.60
CA LEU A 329 -9.80 -18.24 -12.53
C LEU A 329 -10.45 -18.17 -13.92
N GLY A 330 -9.70 -17.77 -14.95
CA GLY A 330 -10.14 -17.80 -16.35
C GLY A 330 -10.06 -19.18 -17.00
N PHE A 331 -9.35 -20.14 -16.40
CA PHE A 331 -9.41 -21.57 -16.75
C PHE A 331 -10.62 -22.29 -16.10
N MET A 332 -11.36 -21.62 -15.21
CA MET A 332 -12.56 -22.18 -14.56
C MET A 332 -13.88 -21.79 -15.27
N ASP A 333 -13.80 -21.18 -16.46
CA ASP A 333 -14.90 -20.91 -17.39
C ASP A 333 -14.87 -21.87 -18.58
#